data_AF-A0AAD5EWY1-F1
#
_entry.id   AF-A0AAD5EWY1-F1
#
_cell.length_a   1.000
_cell.length_b   1.000
_cell.length_c   1.000
_cell.angle_alpha   90.00
_cell.angle_beta   90.00
_cell.angle_gamma   90.00
#
_symmetry.space_group_name_H-M   'P 1'
#
loop_
_entity.id
_entity.type
_entity.pdbx_description
1 polymer ?
#
loop_
_entity_poly.entity_id
_entity_poly.type
_entity_poly.pdbx_seq_one_letter_code
_entity_poly.pdbx_strand_id
1 'polypeptide(L)'
;MTEATDIGREEIEAWLLEYHHGSESLDADSWLDNFYTEDISLQYANLPVLSGVSVRQMFKETFTKLDMMTHEILYFGMFLP
;
A
#
# COMPACT_ATOMS: atom_id res chain seq x y z
N MET A 1 -1.99 -27.51 5.68
CA MET A 1 -1.25 -27.21 4.42
C MET A 1 -2.12 -26.24 3.65
N THR A 2 -1.82 -24.95 3.74
CA THR A 2 -2.42 -23.95 2.85
C THR A 2 -1.73 -24.11 1.51
N GLU A 3 -2.46 -24.56 0.50
CA GLU A 3 -2.00 -24.48 -0.88
C GLU A 3 -1.77 -23.00 -1.18
N ALA A 4 -0.53 -22.61 -1.45
CA ALA A 4 -0.27 -21.31 -2.04
C ALA A 4 -0.89 -21.35 -3.42
N THR A 5 -2.05 -20.71 -3.59
CA THR A 5 -2.54 -20.36 -4.91
C THR A 5 -1.47 -19.51 -5.57
N ASP A 6 -0.97 -19.98 -6.71
CA ASP A 6 -0.01 -19.25 -7.52
C ASP A 6 -0.70 -17.98 -8.01
N ILE A 7 -0.47 -16.86 -7.32
CA ILE A 7 -1.08 -15.57 -7.66
C ILE A 7 -0.43 -15.11 -8.97
N GLY A 8 -1.23 -15.02 -10.03
CA GLY A 8 -0.75 -14.66 -11.35
C GLY A 8 -0.27 -13.21 -11.42
N ARG A 9 0.62 -12.92 -12.39
CA ARG A 9 1.09 -11.55 -12.66
C ARG A 9 -0.04 -10.53 -12.77
N GLU A 10 -1.08 -10.89 -13.53
CA GLU A 10 -2.23 -10.02 -13.81
C GLU A 10 -3.00 -9.69 -12.54
N GLU A 11 -3.15 -10.64 -11.62
CA GLU A 11 -3.83 -10.44 -10.34
C GLU A 11 -3.03 -9.51 -9.43
N ILE A 12 -1.70 -9.66 -9.39
CA ILE A 12 -0.83 -8.77 -8.61
C ILE A 12 -0.83 -7.35 -9.20
N GLU A 13 -0.79 -7.24 -10.53
CA GLU A 13 -0.85 -5.94 -11.22
C GLU A 13 -2.20 -5.25 -10.97
N ALA A 14 -3.30 -5.99 -11.03
CA ALA A 14 -4.63 -5.48 -10.69
C ALA A 14 -4.70 -4.99 -9.23
N TRP A 15 -4.20 -5.80 -8.28
CA TRP A 15 -4.14 -5.41 -6.87
C TRP A 15 -3.29 -4.14 -6.65
N LEU A 16 -2.14 -4.04 -7.33
CA LEU A 16 -1.24 -2.88 -7.22
C LEU A 16 -1.91 -1.59 -7.76
N LEU A 17 -2.66 -1.71 -8.86
CA LEU A 17 -3.45 -0.59 -9.40
C LEU A 17 -4.54 -0.15 -8.41
N GLU A 18 -5.29 -1.10 -7.84
CA GLU A 18 -6.31 -0.81 -6.83
C GLU A 18 -5.73 -0.18 -5.57
N TYR A 19 -4.57 -0.67 -5.11
CA TYR A 19 -3.84 -0.10 -3.98
C TYR A 19 -3.52 1.38 -4.21
N HIS A 20 -3.00 1.73 -5.39
CA HIS A 20 -2.67 3.12 -5.72
C HIS A 20 -3.92 3.99 -5.90
N HIS A 21 -4.95 3.51 -6.61
CA HIS A 21 -6.22 4.23 -6.76
C HIS A 21 -6.91 4.48 -5.41
N GLY A 22 -6.92 3.49 -4.51
CA GLY A 22 -7.54 3.64 -3.19
C GLY A 22 -6.92 4.79 -2.38
N SER A 23 -5.61 4.98 -2.51
CA SER A 23 -4.88 6.05 -1.84
C SER A 23 -5.26 7.46 -2.32
N GLU A 24 -5.75 7.61 -3.56
CA GLU A 24 -6.16 8.90 -4.14
C GLU A 24 -7.37 9.51 -3.42
N SER A 25 -8.14 8.70 -2.69
CA SER A 25 -9.24 9.17 -1.83
C SER A 25 -8.78 10.04 -0.66
N LEU A 26 -7.49 9.98 -0.30
CA LEU A 26 -6.90 10.62 0.89
C LEU A 26 -7.57 10.20 2.21
N ASP A 27 -8.32 9.09 2.22
CA ASP A 27 -8.85 8.46 3.44
C ASP A 27 -7.87 7.39 3.93
N ALA A 28 -7.02 7.77 4.88
CA ALA A 28 -6.00 6.87 5.42
C ALA A 28 -6.63 5.65 6.10
N ASP A 29 -7.79 5.80 6.76
CA ASP A 29 -8.37 4.69 7.51
C ASP A 29 -8.95 3.65 6.53
N SER A 30 -9.74 4.11 5.55
CA SER A 30 -10.31 3.22 4.53
C SER A 30 -9.22 2.54 3.70
N TRP A 31 -8.18 3.27 3.31
CA TRP A 31 -7.09 2.72 2.50
C TRP A 31 -6.28 1.67 3.29
N LEU A 32 -5.92 1.97 4.55
CA LEU A 32 -5.15 1.03 5.37
C LEU A 32 -5.96 -0.23 5.70
N ASP A 33 -7.25 -0.11 6.00
CA ASP A 33 -8.10 -1.25 6.32
C ASP A 33 -8.25 -2.24 5.15
N ASN A 34 -8.17 -1.74 3.91
CA ASN A 34 -8.34 -2.56 2.71
C ASN A 34 -7.04 -3.21 2.20
N PHE A 35 -5.89 -2.56 2.40
CA PHE A 35 -4.63 -2.97 1.75
C PHE A 35 -3.51 -3.37 2.71
N TYR A 36 -3.65 -3.11 4.00
CA TYR A 36 -2.62 -3.39 5.00
C TYR A 36 -3.13 -4.31 6.09
N THR A 37 -2.23 -5.15 6.60
CA THR A 37 -2.46 -5.94 7.81
C THR A 37 -2.13 -5.12 9.05
N GLU A 38 -2.68 -5.51 10.21
CA GLU A 38 -2.43 -4.83 11.48
C GLU A 38 -0.95 -4.80 11.88
N ASP A 39 -0.18 -5.79 11.45
CA ASP A 39 1.25 -5.97 11.71
C ASP A 39 2.16 -5.37 10.63
N ILE A 40 1.63 -4.48 9.78
CA ILE A 40 2.41 -3.82 8.72
C ILE A 40 3.71 -3.23 9.25
N SER A 41 4.78 -3.40 8.47
CA SER A 41 6.02 -2.64 8.57
C SER A 41 6.26 -1.84 7.28
N LEU A 42 6.41 -0.53 7.40
CA LEU A 42 6.66 0.38 6.29
C LEU A 42 8.01 1.09 6.46
N GLN A 43 8.80 1.13 5.40
CA GLN A 43 10.10 1.78 5.41
C GLN A 43 10.26 2.70 4.21
N TYR A 44 10.41 4.00 4.47
CA TYR A 44 10.94 4.94 3.49
C TYR A 44 12.46 5.02 3.64
N ALA A 45 13.17 5.27 2.53
CA ALA A 45 14.63 5.29 2.54
C ALA A 45 15.24 6.33 3.52
N ASN A 46 14.51 7.40 3.81
CA ASN A 46 14.90 8.50 4.69
C ASN A 46 14.30 8.41 6.10
N LEU A 47 13.63 7.31 6.46
CA LEU A 47 12.98 7.15 7.76
C LEU A 47 13.33 5.79 8.39
N PRO A 48 13.31 5.70 9.73
CA PRO A 48 13.26 4.40 10.41
C PRO A 48 12.04 3.59 9.96
N VAL A 49 12.09 2.28 10.16
CA VAL A 49 10.93 1.41 9.94
C VAL A 49 9.79 1.84 10.87
N LEU A 50 8.63 2.07 10.30
CA LEU A 50 7.37 2.31 10.99
C LEU A 50 6.58 1.00 11.05
N SER A 51 5.81 0.79 12.12
CA SER A 51 5.02 -0.43 12.31
C SER A 51 3.62 -0.17 12.85
N GLY A 52 2.65 -0.95 12.39
CA GLY A 52 1.26 -0.96 12.86
C GLY A 52 0.66 0.44 12.96
N VAL A 53 0.25 0.82 14.18
CA VAL A 53 -0.42 2.11 14.47
C VAL A 53 0.39 3.33 14.03
N SER A 54 1.72 3.27 14.06
CA SER A 54 2.57 4.40 13.65
C SER A 54 2.48 4.69 12.14
N VAL A 55 2.24 3.66 11.32
CA VAL A 55 1.99 3.81 9.87
C VAL A 55 0.68 4.56 9.65
N ARG A 56 -0.38 4.16 10.36
CA ARG A 56 -1.69 4.82 10.29
C ARG A 56 -1.63 6.28 10.68
N GLN A 57 -0.97 6.59 11.79
CA GLN A 57 -0.82 7.97 12.24
C GLN A 57 -0.10 8.83 11.19
N MET A 58 0.98 8.31 10.60
CA MET A 58 1.75 9.02 9.59
C MET A 58 0.92 9.35 8.34
N PHE A 59 0.08 8.42 7.86
CA PHE A 59 -0.79 8.70 6.71
C PHE A 59 -1.94 9.66 7.06
N LYS A 60 -2.54 9.57 8.25
CA LYS A 60 -3.57 10.55 8.68
C LYS A 60 -3.01 11.98 8.72
N GLU A 61 -1.78 12.14 9.23
CA GLU A 61 -1.10 13.43 9.25
C GLU A 61 -0.64 13.91 7.87
N THR A 62 -0.33 12.99 6.96
CA THR A 62 0.17 13.33 5.63
C THR A 62 -0.98 13.68 4.68
N PHE A 63 -2.01 12.85 4.62
CA PHE A 63 -3.15 13.04 3.72
C PHE A 63 -3.93 14.32 4.00
N THR A 64 -4.01 14.76 5.27
CA THR A 64 -4.61 16.05 5.64
C THR A 64 -3.88 17.28 5.09
N LYS A 65 -2.65 17.11 4.58
CA LYS A 65 -1.83 18.19 3.99
C LYS A 65 -1.88 18.20 2.46
N LEU A 66 -2.61 17.28 1.84
CA LEU A 66 -2.70 17.12 0.39
C LEU A 66 -4.08 17.54 -0.08
N ASP A 67 -4.13 18.34 -1.15
CA ASP A 67 -5.37 18.63 -1.85
C ASP A 67 -5.70 17.53 -2.89
N MET A 68 -4.67 16.81 -3.36
CA MET A 68 -4.78 15.77 -4.39
C MET A 68 -3.56 14.84 -4.34
N MET A 69 -3.77 13.57 -4.70
CA MET A 69 -2.71 12.60 -4.95
C MET A 69 -3.07 11.75 -6.17
N THR A 70 -2.10 11.47 -7.02
CA THR A 70 -2.23 10.58 -8.19
C THR A 70 -0.99 9.72 -8.29
N HIS A 71 -1.14 8.51 -8.82
CA HIS A 71 -0.03 7.58 -9.02
C HIS A 71 -0.01 7.08 -10.46
N GLU A 72 1.19 6.92 -11.00
CA GLU A 72 1.42 6.28 -12.30
C GLU A 72 2.44 5.15 -12.11
N ILE A 73 2.09 3.94 -12.54
CA ILE A 73 3.00 2.80 -12.49
C ILE A 73 3.81 2.80 -13.79
N LEU A 74 5.06 3.27 -13.71
CA LEU A 74 5.98 3.28 -14.86
C LEU A 74 6.54 1.89 -15.18
N TYR A 75 6.76 1.07 -14.15
CA TYR A 75 7.29 -0.28 -14.26
C TYR A 75 6.88 -1.12 -13.05
N PHE A 76 6.41 -2.33 -13.29
CA PHE A 76 6.18 -3.35 -12.27
C PHE A 76 6.87 -4.66 -12.66
N GLY A 77 7.82 -5.07 -11.82
CA GLY A 77 8.55 -6.33 -11.95
C GLY A 77 8.16 -7.27 -10.82
N MET A 78 8.10 -8.57 -11.12
CA MET A 78 7.89 -9.62 -10.12
C MET A 78 9.05 -10.60 -10.20
N PHE A 79 9.57 -11.00 -9.05
CA PHE A 79 10.45 -12.16 -8.95
C PHE A 79 9.57 -13.34 -8.58
N LEU A 80 9.24 -14.16 -9.59
CA LEU A 80 8.72 -15.50 -9.32
C LEU A 80 9.88 -16.37 -8.82
N PRO A 81 9.69 -17.17 -7.75
CA PRO A 81 10.67 -18.17 -7.36
C PRO A 81 10.90 -19.23 -8.45
#